data_AF-A0A0J8QKV7-F1
#
_entry.id   AF-A0A0J8QKV7-F1
#
_cell.length_a   1.000
_cell.length_b   1.000
_cell.length_c   1.000
_cell.angle_alpha   90.00
_cell.angle_beta   90.00
_cell.angle_gamma   90.00
#
_symmetry.space_group_name_H-M   'P 1'
#
loop_
_entity.id
_entity.type
_entity.pdbx_description
1 polymer ?
#
loop_
_entity_poly.entity_id
_entity_poly.type
_entity_poly.pdbx_seq_one_letter_code
_entity_poly.pdbx_strand_id
1 'polypeptide(L)'
;MSRKSSRQPVTLPRVTIATIKQAIQEATSTPLQQSLRCLPLAAKVFLSGLLARVRRTGITESALGDILDETKRISDGAIAVTGAASAVLKEYILSQSRVHAMGFAAVELMNTGILALEGELGIKNGYGMGYALGKGNRSGKVRLRIAPEDVKAAFRDDAEAKMLGIGYEC
;
A
#
# COMPACT_ATOMS: atom_id res chain seq x y z
N MET A 1 -12.45 -68.20 -29.57
CA MET A 1 -11.56 -67.01 -29.66
C MET A 1 -12.09 -65.97 -28.66
N SER A 2 -11.47 -65.85 -27.48
CA SER A 2 -11.92 -64.94 -26.41
C SER A 2 -10.97 -63.74 -26.32
N ARG A 3 -11.44 -62.54 -26.67
CA ARG A 3 -10.65 -61.29 -26.57
C ARG A 3 -10.68 -60.81 -25.12
N LYS A 4 -9.55 -60.94 -24.42
CA LYS A 4 -9.32 -60.35 -23.09
C LYS A 4 -9.13 -58.84 -23.26
N SER A 5 -10.13 -58.04 -22.87
CA SER A 5 -10.02 -56.58 -22.83
C SER A 5 -9.19 -56.18 -21.61
N SER A 6 -7.98 -55.67 -21.85
CA SER A 6 -7.08 -55.13 -20.82
C SER A 6 -7.57 -53.74 -20.39
N ARG A 7 -8.27 -53.66 -19.24
CA ARG A 7 -8.58 -52.38 -18.58
C ARG A 7 -7.29 -51.78 -18.04
N GLN A 8 -6.80 -50.71 -18.65
CA GLN A 8 -5.73 -49.91 -18.05
C GLN A 8 -6.27 -49.19 -16.80
N PRO A 9 -5.52 -49.15 -15.68
CA PRO A 9 -5.95 -48.43 -14.50
C PRO A 9 -5.96 -46.93 -14.81
N VAL A 10 -7.14 -46.33 -14.74
CA VAL A 10 -7.31 -44.88 -14.85
C VAL A 10 -6.67 -44.25 -13.62
N THR A 11 -5.48 -43.67 -13.78
CA THR A 11 -4.85 -42.86 -12.73
C THR A 11 -5.65 -41.57 -12.59
N LEU A 12 -6.41 -41.47 -11.50
CA LEU A 12 -7.11 -40.23 -11.16
C LEU A 12 -6.08 -39.10 -10.94
N PRO A 13 -6.35 -37.88 -11.43
CA PRO A 13 -5.46 -36.75 -11.21
C PRO A 13 -5.24 -36.54 -9.72
N ARG A 14 -3.97 -36.59 -9.29
CA ARG A 14 -3.58 -36.55 -7.88
C ARG A 14 -3.06 -35.16 -7.53
N VAL A 15 -3.77 -34.49 -6.64
CA VAL A 15 -3.28 -33.25 -6.04
C VAL A 15 -2.23 -33.60 -4.99
N THR A 16 -1.04 -33.03 -5.10
CA THR A 16 0.04 -33.26 -4.14
C THR A 16 0.07 -32.14 -3.09
N ILE A 17 0.68 -32.40 -1.93
CA ILE A 17 0.89 -31.35 -0.92
C ILE A 17 1.72 -30.18 -1.49
N ALA A 18 2.62 -30.45 -2.46
CA ALA A 18 3.39 -29.42 -3.15
C ALA A 18 2.49 -28.53 -4.00
N THR A 19 1.53 -29.11 -4.73
CA THR A 19 0.52 -28.37 -5.50
C THR A 19 -0.39 -27.52 -4.58
N ILE A 20 -0.79 -28.05 -3.43
CA ILE A 20 -1.58 -27.30 -2.44
C ILE A 20 -0.78 -26.12 -1.89
N LYS A 21 0.48 -26.35 -1.49
CA LYS A 21 1.37 -25.29 -1.01
C LYS A 21 1.63 -24.23 -2.07
N GLN A 22 1.85 -24.63 -3.32
CA GLN A 22 2.03 -23.72 -4.44
C GLN A 22 0.76 -22.90 -4.71
N ALA A 23 -0.42 -23.52 -4.76
CA ALA A 23 -1.68 -22.83 -4.97
C ALA A 23 -2.00 -21.86 -3.82
N ILE A 24 -1.70 -22.23 -2.56
CA ILE A 24 -1.82 -21.32 -1.42
C ILE A 24 -0.83 -20.17 -1.58
N GLN A 25 0.43 -20.45 -1.91
CA GLN A 25 1.44 -19.41 -2.08
C GLN A 25 1.06 -18.44 -3.19
N GLU A 26 0.58 -18.92 -4.33
CA GLU A 26 0.08 -18.10 -5.45
C GLU A 26 -1.20 -17.33 -5.08
N ALA A 27 -2.11 -17.93 -4.31
CA ALA A 27 -3.34 -17.29 -3.87
C ALA A 27 -3.14 -16.27 -2.73
N THR A 28 -2.06 -16.41 -1.93
CA THR A 28 -1.78 -15.57 -0.75
C THR A 28 -0.59 -14.64 -0.91
N SER A 29 0.22 -14.81 -1.96
CA SER A 29 1.39 -13.98 -2.22
C SER A 29 1.72 -13.93 -3.71
N THR A 30 1.69 -12.73 -4.29
CA THR A 30 2.81 -12.19 -5.09
C THR A 30 2.48 -10.83 -5.73
N PRO A 31 1.35 -10.60 -6.43
CA PRO A 31 1.20 -9.34 -7.19
C PRO A 31 1.02 -8.12 -6.30
N LEU A 32 0.11 -8.19 -5.31
CA LEU A 32 -0.15 -7.08 -4.39
C LEU A 32 1.07 -6.79 -3.50
N GLN A 33 1.62 -7.85 -2.88
CA GLN A 33 2.78 -7.76 -2.01
C GLN A 33 4.01 -7.21 -2.74
N GLN A 34 4.25 -7.63 -3.99
CA GLN A 34 5.34 -7.11 -4.82
C GLN A 34 5.09 -5.65 -5.22
N SER A 35 3.86 -5.32 -5.65
CA SER A 35 3.47 -3.96 -6.00
C SER A 35 3.70 -3.00 -4.82
N LEU A 36 3.29 -3.40 -3.60
CA LEU A 36 3.50 -2.64 -2.38
C LEU A 36 4.98 -2.44 -2.05
N ARG A 37 5.83 -3.47 -2.22
CA ARG A 37 7.28 -3.37 -1.99
C ARG A 37 7.98 -2.47 -3.01
N CYS A 38 7.49 -2.44 -4.24
CA CYS A 38 8.04 -1.60 -5.31
C CYS A 38 7.50 -0.16 -5.32
N LEU A 39 6.69 0.23 -4.33
CA LEU A 39 6.19 1.60 -4.25
C LEU A 39 7.32 2.62 -4.06
N PRO A 40 7.20 3.83 -4.64
CA PRO A 40 8.13 4.91 -4.34
C PRO A 40 8.03 5.34 -2.87
N LEU A 41 9.12 5.88 -2.33
CA LEU A 41 9.17 6.39 -0.95
C LEU A 41 8.02 7.34 -0.64
N ALA A 42 7.61 8.17 -1.60
CA ALA A 42 6.44 9.04 -1.54
C ALA A 42 5.16 8.34 -1.09
N ALA A 43 4.88 7.21 -1.74
CA ALA A 43 3.70 6.41 -1.51
C ALA A 43 3.80 5.67 -0.17
N LYS A 44 4.99 5.18 0.21
CA LYS A 44 5.24 4.58 1.53
C LYS A 44 5.01 5.59 2.66
N VAL A 45 5.53 6.80 2.52
CA VAL A 45 5.34 7.92 3.45
C VAL A 45 3.86 8.30 3.55
N PHE A 46 3.13 8.41 2.44
CA PHE A 46 1.69 8.65 2.47
C PHE A 46 0.90 7.54 3.18
N LEU A 47 1.22 6.27 2.88
CA LEU A 47 0.58 5.10 3.50
C LEU A 47 0.86 5.04 5.01
N SER A 48 2.02 5.52 5.49
CA SER A 48 2.32 5.56 6.93
C SER A 48 1.32 6.44 7.68
N GLY A 49 0.99 7.62 7.14
CA GLY A 49 0.01 8.53 7.71
C GLY A 49 -1.40 7.96 7.69
N LEU A 50 -1.80 7.36 6.57
CA LEU A 50 -3.11 6.74 6.45
C LEU A 50 -3.25 5.55 7.41
N LEU A 51 -2.26 4.65 7.48
CA LEU A 51 -2.30 3.51 8.39
C LEU A 51 -2.30 3.94 9.86
N ALA A 52 -1.58 5.00 10.22
CA ALA A 52 -1.64 5.55 11.58
C ALA A 52 -3.05 6.08 11.92
N ARG A 53 -3.76 6.67 10.95
CA ARG A 53 -5.18 7.04 11.11
C ARG A 53 -6.07 5.81 11.27
N VAL A 54 -5.95 4.81 10.39
CA VAL A 54 -6.72 3.56 10.49
C VAL A 54 -6.51 2.90 11.85
N ARG A 55 -5.28 2.89 12.37
CA ARG A 55 -4.97 2.35 13.71
C ARG A 55 -5.67 3.11 14.85
N ARG A 56 -5.82 4.44 14.74
CA ARG A 56 -6.45 5.24 15.80
C ARG A 56 -7.97 5.24 15.75
N THR A 57 -8.54 5.21 14.54
CA THR A 57 -9.98 5.38 14.35
C THR A 57 -10.71 4.06 14.07
N GLY A 58 -9.99 3.02 13.63
CA GLY A 58 -10.59 1.79 13.11
C GLY A 58 -11.27 1.96 11.74
N ILE A 59 -11.16 3.14 11.13
CA ILE A 59 -11.85 3.47 9.87
C ILE A 59 -10.80 3.54 8.75
N THR A 60 -11.03 2.81 7.65
CA THR A 60 -10.14 2.76 6.47
C THR A 60 -10.23 3.99 5.56
N GLU A 61 -11.02 4.98 5.97
CA GLU A 61 -11.24 6.26 5.30
C GLU A 61 -10.77 7.42 6.18
N SER A 62 -10.16 8.43 5.58
CA SER A 62 -9.80 9.67 6.26
C SER A 62 -9.75 10.85 5.28
N ALA A 63 -9.93 12.06 5.80
CA ALA A 63 -9.72 13.26 5.01
C ALA A 63 -8.23 13.38 4.63
N LEU A 64 -7.95 13.87 3.43
CA LEU A 64 -6.59 14.05 2.92
C LEU A 64 -5.77 14.91 3.89
N GLY A 65 -6.32 16.03 4.37
CA GLY A 65 -5.64 16.92 5.30
C GLY A 65 -5.15 16.22 6.58
N ASP A 66 -6.00 15.39 7.16
CA ASP A 66 -5.67 14.60 8.36
C ASP A 66 -4.56 13.58 8.09
N ILE A 67 -4.57 12.95 6.92
CA ILE A 67 -3.52 12.01 6.49
C ILE A 67 -2.20 12.75 6.31
N LEU A 68 -2.22 13.94 5.71
CA LEU A 68 -1.02 14.75 5.49
C LEU A 68 -0.41 15.23 6.81
N ASP A 69 -1.23 15.64 7.78
CA ASP A 69 -0.76 16.07 9.10
C ASP A 69 -0.14 14.90 9.86
N GLU A 70 -0.74 13.72 9.77
CA GLU A 70 -0.21 12.51 10.38
C GLU A 70 1.11 12.06 9.72
N THR A 71 1.16 12.13 8.39
CA THR A 71 2.37 11.79 7.64
C THR A 71 3.52 12.72 8.00
N LYS A 72 3.26 14.02 8.12
CA LYS A 72 4.26 14.99 8.58
C LYS A 72 4.77 14.63 9.97
N ARG A 73 3.86 14.34 10.91
CA ARG A 73 4.21 13.96 12.29
C ARG A 73 5.10 12.71 12.35
N ILE A 74 4.79 11.68 11.56
CA ILE A 74 5.59 10.45 11.46
C ILE A 74 6.95 10.75 10.83
N SER A 75 6.98 11.54 9.77
CA SER A 75 8.18 11.92 9.05
C SER A 75 9.15 12.71 9.93
N ASP A 76 8.66 13.69 10.68
CA ASP A 76 9.44 14.47 11.65
C ASP A 76 10.00 13.56 12.76
N GLY A 77 9.19 12.61 13.25
CA GLY A 77 9.63 11.59 14.22
C GLY A 77 10.70 10.65 13.66
N ALA A 78 10.56 10.20 12.42
CA ALA A 78 11.53 9.35 11.75
C ALA A 78 12.88 10.06 11.55
N ILE A 79 12.86 11.34 11.16
CA ILE A 79 14.07 12.18 11.07
C ILE A 79 14.73 12.31 12.45
N ALA A 80 13.94 12.55 13.51
CA ALA A 80 14.46 12.69 14.87
C ALA A 80 15.14 11.42 15.38
N VAL A 81 14.58 10.24 15.08
CA VAL A 81 15.13 8.93 15.50
C VAL A 81 16.36 8.54 14.69
N THR A 82 16.38 8.83 13.39
CA THR A 82 17.47 8.42 12.49
C THR A 82 18.65 9.39 12.48
N GLY A 83 18.49 10.58 13.05
CA GLY A 83 19.53 11.60 13.12
C GLY A 83 19.99 12.05 11.72
N ALA A 84 21.24 12.49 11.60
CA ALA A 84 21.82 12.92 10.31
C ALA A 84 22.07 11.76 9.32
N ALA A 85 21.83 10.50 9.71
CA ALA A 85 22.20 9.33 8.93
C ALA A 85 21.29 9.08 7.72
N SER A 86 20.04 9.58 7.73
CA SER A 86 19.15 9.46 6.57
C SER A 86 19.09 10.75 5.77
N ALA A 87 20.15 11.00 4.98
CA ALA A 87 20.19 12.11 4.03
C ALA A 87 19.05 12.02 3.02
N VAL A 88 18.70 10.80 2.57
CA VAL A 88 17.65 10.54 1.57
C VAL A 88 16.26 10.89 2.10
N LEU A 89 15.90 10.46 3.31
CA LEU A 89 14.58 10.74 3.88
C LEU A 89 14.46 12.22 4.23
N LYS A 90 15.54 12.83 4.75
CA LYS A 90 15.62 14.26 5.04
C LYS A 90 15.51 15.10 3.76
N GLU A 91 16.23 14.77 2.70
CA GLU A 91 16.16 15.47 1.41
C GLU A 91 14.81 15.26 0.73
N TYR A 92 14.25 14.06 0.79
CA TYR A 92 12.92 13.77 0.27
C TYR A 92 11.84 14.58 1.01
N ILE A 93 11.85 14.60 2.34
CA ILE A 93 10.89 15.37 3.14
C ILE A 93 11.08 16.87 2.94
N LEU A 94 12.32 17.37 2.91
CA LEU A 94 12.60 18.80 2.71
C LEU A 94 12.29 19.27 1.27
N SER A 95 12.48 18.42 0.26
CA SER A 95 12.17 18.74 -1.15
C SER A 95 10.68 18.57 -1.50
N GLN A 96 10.00 17.58 -0.91
CA GLN A 96 8.60 17.24 -1.20
C GLN A 96 7.62 17.71 -0.12
N SER A 97 8.07 18.51 0.86
CA SER A 97 7.27 19.01 2.01
C SER A 97 6.10 19.92 1.63
N ARG A 98 5.86 20.22 0.36
CA ARG A 98 4.61 20.85 0.00
C ARG A 98 3.54 19.77 -0.02
N VAL A 99 2.56 19.91 0.87
CA VAL A 99 1.22 19.30 0.86
C VAL A 99 0.70 18.99 -0.57
N HIS A 100 1.09 19.78 -1.58
CA HIS A 100 0.90 19.54 -3.02
C HIS A 100 1.56 18.27 -3.60
N ALA A 101 2.81 17.97 -3.26
CA ALA A 101 3.57 16.84 -3.82
C ALA A 101 3.00 15.48 -3.38
N MET A 102 2.56 15.36 -2.13
CA MET A 102 1.91 14.13 -1.64
C MET A 102 0.54 13.85 -2.27
N GLY A 103 -0.11 14.87 -2.83
CA GLY A 103 -1.29 14.68 -3.65
C GLY A 103 -1.03 13.80 -4.87
N PHE A 104 0.17 13.88 -5.47
CA PHE A 104 0.57 12.99 -6.56
C PHE A 104 0.74 11.54 -6.08
N ALA A 105 1.32 11.32 -4.90
CA ALA A 105 1.42 9.99 -4.32
C ALA A 105 0.04 9.36 -4.07
N ALA A 106 -0.94 10.16 -3.63
CA ALA A 106 -2.32 9.69 -3.47
C ALA A 106 -2.97 9.30 -4.81
N VAL A 107 -2.72 10.07 -5.88
CA VAL A 107 -3.20 9.75 -7.24
C VAL A 107 -2.51 8.52 -7.81
N GLU A 108 -1.21 8.37 -7.61
CA GLU A 108 -0.45 7.19 -8.03
C GLU A 108 -0.98 5.93 -7.34
N LEU A 109 -1.19 5.99 -6.01
CA LEU A 109 -1.79 4.91 -5.24
C LEU A 109 -3.25 4.62 -5.64
N MET A 110 -3.99 5.61 -6.14
CA MET A 110 -5.31 5.39 -6.72
C MET A 110 -5.20 4.63 -8.06
N ASN A 111 -4.25 5.02 -8.92
CA ASN A 111 -4.03 4.38 -10.22
C ASN A 111 -3.55 2.92 -10.08
N THR A 112 -2.84 2.58 -9.01
CA THR A 112 -2.48 1.20 -8.67
C THR A 112 -3.61 0.40 -8.02
N GLY A 113 -4.75 1.04 -7.72
CA GLY A 113 -5.91 0.41 -7.11
C GLY A 113 -5.79 0.19 -5.59
N ILE A 114 -4.74 0.72 -4.95
CA ILE A 114 -4.53 0.62 -3.50
C ILE A 114 -5.48 1.55 -2.73
N LEU A 115 -5.76 2.72 -3.30
CA LEU A 115 -6.65 3.73 -2.71
C LEU A 115 -7.84 4.05 -3.61
N ALA A 116 -8.89 4.59 -2.99
CA ALA A 116 -9.95 5.31 -3.65
C ALA A 116 -9.93 6.77 -3.15
N LEU A 117 -10.10 7.71 -4.07
CA LEU A 117 -10.22 9.14 -3.76
C LEU A 117 -11.69 9.55 -3.95
N GLU A 118 -12.37 9.85 -2.85
CA GLU A 118 -13.79 10.20 -2.80
C GLU A 118 -13.97 11.73 -2.66
N GLY A 119 -14.51 12.37 -3.71
CA GLY A 119 -14.82 13.80 -3.70
C GLY A 119 -15.20 14.33 -5.07
N GLU A 120 -16.03 15.38 -5.09
CA GLU A 120 -16.60 15.96 -6.32
C GLU A 120 -15.56 16.50 -7.32
N LEU A 121 -14.38 16.92 -6.83
CA LEU A 121 -13.26 17.38 -7.65
C LEU A 121 -12.41 16.25 -8.26
N GLY A 122 -12.51 15.02 -7.74
CA GLY A 122 -11.80 13.85 -8.26
C GLY A 122 -12.37 13.36 -9.59
N ILE A 123 -13.70 13.48 -9.74
CA ILE A 123 -14.44 13.06 -10.92
C ILE A 123 -14.40 14.14 -12.01
N LYS A 124 -14.48 15.43 -11.64
CA LYS A 124 -14.53 16.55 -12.61
C LYS A 124 -13.21 16.87 -13.31
N ASN A 125 -12.06 16.60 -12.68
CA ASN A 125 -10.75 16.95 -13.26
C ASN A 125 -10.08 15.80 -14.03
N GLY A 126 -10.71 14.63 -14.11
CA GLY A 126 -10.14 13.44 -14.74
C GLY A 126 -8.90 12.93 -14.00
N TYR A 127 -8.84 11.64 -13.70
CA TYR A 127 -7.62 10.99 -13.20
C TYR A 127 -7.13 11.41 -11.80
N GLY A 128 -7.96 12.02 -10.96
CA GLY A 128 -7.57 12.35 -9.58
C GLY A 128 -6.65 13.59 -9.45
N MET A 129 -6.35 14.29 -10.55
CA MET A 129 -5.47 15.46 -10.55
C MET A 129 -5.92 16.62 -9.65
N GLY A 130 -7.21 16.68 -9.30
CA GLY A 130 -7.70 17.57 -8.26
C GLY A 130 -6.98 17.35 -6.92
N TYR A 131 -6.68 16.11 -6.55
CA TYR A 131 -5.98 15.78 -5.31
C TYR A 131 -4.49 16.12 -5.37
N ALA A 132 -3.88 16.07 -6.56
CA ALA A 132 -2.47 16.40 -6.80
C ALA A 132 -2.18 17.90 -6.93
N LEU A 133 -3.02 18.64 -7.68
CA LEU A 133 -2.78 20.03 -8.04
C LEU A 133 -3.72 21.02 -7.34
N GLY A 134 -4.81 20.54 -6.74
CA GLY A 134 -5.86 21.37 -6.18
C GLY A 134 -5.43 22.09 -4.90
N LYS A 135 -5.33 23.42 -4.97
CA LYS A 135 -5.16 24.31 -3.82
C LYS A 135 -6.47 24.32 -3.01
N GLY A 136 -6.66 23.34 -2.12
CA GLY A 136 -7.83 23.30 -1.23
C GLY A 136 -8.45 21.93 -0.94
N ASN A 137 -7.98 20.83 -1.54
CA ASN A 137 -8.62 19.50 -1.41
C ASN A 137 -8.30 18.73 -0.13
N ARG A 138 -7.98 19.44 0.97
CA ARG A 138 -7.73 18.81 2.28
C ARG A 138 -8.96 18.09 2.84
N SER A 139 -10.16 18.47 2.41
CA SER A 139 -11.43 17.81 2.78
C SER A 139 -11.74 16.56 1.95
N GLY A 140 -11.01 16.29 0.87
CA GLY A 140 -11.23 15.12 0.04
C GLY A 140 -11.00 13.84 0.83
N LYS A 141 -11.88 12.86 0.66
CA LYS A 141 -11.81 11.60 1.41
C LYS A 141 -10.91 10.62 0.66
N VAL A 142 -10.08 9.91 1.40
CA VAL A 142 -9.19 8.87 0.89
C VAL A 142 -9.53 7.58 1.61
N ARG A 143 -9.80 6.51 0.86
CA ARG A 143 -10.15 5.20 1.39
C ARG A 143 -9.15 4.15 0.94
N LEU A 144 -8.68 3.33 1.88
CA LEU A 144 -7.85 2.16 1.60
C LEU A 144 -8.72 1.04 0.99
N ARG A 145 -8.33 0.52 -0.17
CA ARG A 145 -9.07 -0.56 -0.88
C ARG A 145 -8.58 -1.96 -0.56
N ILE A 146 -7.42 -2.06 0.07
CA ILE A 146 -6.79 -3.31 0.50
C ILE A 146 -6.82 -3.42 2.03
N ALA A 147 -6.64 -4.62 2.58
CA ALA A 147 -6.59 -4.76 4.02
C ALA A 147 -5.36 -4.02 4.58
N PRO A 148 -5.49 -3.26 5.68
CA PRO A 148 -4.33 -2.60 6.29
C PRO A 148 -3.24 -3.60 6.72
N GLU A 149 -3.63 -4.84 7.00
CA GLU A 149 -2.76 -5.96 7.36
C GLU A 149 -1.88 -6.39 6.18
N ASP A 150 -2.41 -6.38 4.96
CA ASP A 150 -1.64 -6.69 3.75
C ASP A 150 -0.53 -5.66 3.52
N VAL A 151 -0.84 -4.39 3.78
CA VAL A 151 0.12 -3.28 3.69
C VAL A 151 1.23 -3.44 4.73
N LYS A 152 0.86 -3.74 5.99
CA LYS A 152 1.83 -4.01 7.06
C LYS A 152 2.71 -5.22 6.73
N ALA A 153 2.12 -6.29 6.21
CA ALA A 153 2.84 -7.51 5.84
C ALA A 153 3.84 -7.26 4.68
N ALA A 154 3.48 -6.44 3.70
CA ALA A 154 4.37 -6.09 2.60
C ALA A 154 5.59 -5.30 3.05
N PHE A 155 5.38 -4.41 4.00
CA PHE A 155 6.41 -3.50 4.52
C PHE A 155 7.23 -4.06 5.69
N ARG A 156 6.89 -5.24 6.21
CA ARG A 156 7.61 -5.87 7.33
C ARG A 156 9.12 -5.98 7.09
N ASP A 157 9.55 -6.23 5.86
CA ASP A 157 10.97 -6.42 5.51
C ASP A 157 11.58 -5.21 4.78
N ASP A 158 10.81 -4.15 4.54
CA ASP A 158 11.24 -2.97 3.79
C ASP A 158 11.96 -1.95 4.71
N ALA A 159 13.21 -1.61 4.39
CA ALA A 159 14.03 -0.74 5.22
C ALA A 159 13.46 0.67 5.37
N GLU A 160 12.92 1.25 4.28
CA GLU A 160 12.33 2.59 4.30
C GLU A 160 11.03 2.60 5.11
N ALA A 161 10.20 1.57 4.95
CA ALA A 161 8.95 1.45 5.65
C ALA A 161 9.15 1.19 7.16
N LYS A 162 10.19 0.44 7.54
CA LYS A 162 10.60 0.27 8.96
C LYS A 162 10.92 1.60 9.62
N MET A 163 11.62 2.50 8.93
CA MET A 163 11.95 3.83 9.45
C MET A 163 10.71 4.70 9.69
N LEU A 164 9.65 4.47 8.91
CA LEU A 164 8.36 5.15 9.03
C LEU A 164 7.42 4.49 10.05
N GLY A 165 7.88 3.43 10.74
CA GLY A 165 7.07 2.68 11.69
C GLY A 165 5.95 1.85 11.06
N ILE A 166 6.06 1.56 9.75
CA ILE A 166 5.11 0.71 9.03
C ILE A 166 5.57 -0.75 9.14
N GLY A 167 4.66 -1.66 9.52
CA GLY A 167 4.96 -3.10 9.63
C GLY A 167 5.25 -3.61 11.04
N TYR A 168 5.25 -2.74 12.06
CA TYR A 168 5.31 -3.13 13.47
C TYR A 168 3.90 -3.19 14.07
N GLU A 169 3.50 -4.37 14.54
CA GLU A 169 2.47 -4.49 15.57
C GLU A 169 3.14 -4.19 16.92
N CYS A 170 2.55 -3.28 17.69
CA CYS A 170 2.89 -3.12 19.11
C CYS A 170 2.07 -4.14 19.89
#